data_AF-A0A2E0PRL4-F1
#
_entry.id   AF-A0A2E0PRL4-F1
#
_cell.length_a   1.000
_cell.length_b   1.000
_cell.length_c   1.000
_cell.angle_alpha   90.00
_cell.angle_beta   90.00
_cell.angle_gamma   90.00
#
_symmetry.space_group_name_H-M   'P 1'
#
loop_
_entity.id
_entity.type
_entity.pdbx_description
1 polymer ?
#
loop_
_entity_poly.entity_id
_entity_poly.type
_entity_poly.pdbx_seq_one_letter_code
_entity_poly.pdbx_strand_id
1 'polypeptide(L)'
;MDRADTMGDGQVRIVCLGLPDRSDLASRVAESSNLIGSEVEFAIELGQGEDVDQGSIDWRGSLSSANWLVVSSSCALGEKGIRGAWGASLAFSELEGSKTAMVVEVPSDSARMNEAWGAVIERIRQIGVLYLTNEAMVAISKIEKTESRELLDEIRKKGMVPLVCSFNPGDGVAEVSHPLGGGFFNVEGRFGEERWLAGFLWRLSTTGHGPSGIEFAARSENP
;
A
#
# COMPACT_ATOMS: atom_id res chain seq x y z
N MET A 1 21.68 37.93 1.09
CA MET A 1 22.64 36.85 1.41
C MET A 1 21.82 35.82 2.16
N ASP A 2 21.32 34.88 1.38
CA ASP A 2 20.20 33.99 1.71
C ASP A 2 20.51 33.08 2.88
N ARG A 3 19.53 32.98 3.77
CA ARG A 3 19.37 31.83 4.66
C ARG A 3 18.93 30.67 3.78
N ALA A 4 19.79 29.67 3.64
CA ALA A 4 19.35 28.37 3.18
C ALA A 4 18.33 27.84 4.19
N ASP A 5 17.05 27.89 3.80
CA ASP A 5 16.00 27.11 4.43
C ASP A 5 16.36 25.63 4.22
N THR A 6 16.87 24.99 5.27
CA THR A 6 16.79 23.54 5.42
C THR A 6 15.32 23.16 5.32
N MET A 7 14.91 22.67 4.14
CA MET A 7 13.67 21.92 3.99
C MET A 7 13.68 20.83 5.07
N GLY A 8 12.69 20.85 5.96
CA GLY A 8 12.60 19.85 7.02
C GLY A 8 12.52 18.46 6.39
N ASP A 9 13.50 17.61 6.69
CA ASP A 9 13.39 16.17 6.54
C ASP A 9 12.26 15.70 7.46
N GLY A 10 11.02 15.78 6.96
CA GLY A 10 9.87 15.19 7.63
C GLY A 10 10.05 13.68 7.59
N GLN A 11 10.39 13.10 8.74
CA GLN A 11 10.49 11.66 8.91
C GLN A 11 9.20 11.00 8.43
N VAL A 12 9.29 10.13 7.41
CA VAL A 12 8.11 9.42 6.88
C VAL A 12 7.65 8.41 7.91
N ARG A 13 6.40 8.51 8.35
CA ARG A 13 5.81 7.63 9.34
C ARG A 13 4.76 6.72 8.73
N ILE A 14 4.89 5.42 9.01
CA ILE A 14 4.02 4.37 8.47
C ILE A 14 3.42 3.57 9.63
N VAL A 15 2.10 3.43 9.62
CA VAL A 15 1.39 2.43 10.42
C VAL A 15 1.07 1.26 9.52
N CYS A 16 1.42 0.05 9.94
CA CYS A 16 1.17 -1.17 9.20
C CYS A 16 0.09 -2.02 9.87
N LEU A 17 -0.89 -2.44 9.07
CA LEU A 17 -1.83 -3.50 9.42
C LEU A 17 -1.66 -4.67 8.43
N GLY A 18 -0.74 -5.57 8.77
CA GLY A 18 -0.52 -6.84 8.09
C GLY A 18 -1.10 -8.03 8.85
N LEU A 19 -0.85 -9.23 8.36
CA LEU A 19 -1.22 -10.46 9.03
C LEU A 19 -0.45 -10.62 10.35
N PRO A 20 -1.04 -11.28 11.37
CA PRO A 20 -0.38 -11.47 12.67
C PRO A 20 0.95 -12.21 12.61
N ASP A 21 1.16 -13.07 11.61
CA ASP A 21 2.41 -13.80 11.40
C ASP A 21 3.41 -13.05 10.49
N ARG A 22 3.02 -11.87 9.98
CA ARG A 22 3.78 -11.02 9.04
C ARG A 22 4.18 -11.71 7.75
N SER A 23 3.47 -12.77 7.37
CA SER A 23 3.73 -13.50 6.12
C SER A 23 3.31 -12.72 4.86
N ASP A 24 2.52 -11.66 5.02
CA ASP A 24 1.99 -10.83 3.96
C ASP A 24 2.99 -9.80 3.41
N LEU A 25 2.75 -9.33 2.18
CA LEU A 25 3.61 -8.32 1.56
C LEU A 25 3.53 -6.96 2.27
N ALA A 26 2.39 -6.58 2.85
CA ALA A 26 2.25 -5.28 3.51
C ALA A 26 3.18 -5.18 4.74
N SER A 27 3.30 -6.26 5.51
CA SER A 27 4.29 -6.39 6.58
C SER A 27 5.72 -6.27 6.08
N ARG A 28 6.08 -6.96 4.99
CA ARG A 28 7.43 -6.85 4.39
C ARG A 28 7.74 -5.45 3.86
N VAL A 29 6.74 -4.74 3.33
CA VAL A 29 6.86 -3.34 2.89
C VAL A 29 7.14 -2.44 4.10
N ALA A 30 6.45 -2.65 5.22
CA ALA A 30 6.69 -1.92 6.45
C ALA A 30 8.11 -2.17 6.99
N GLU A 31 8.56 -3.43 7.03
CA GLU A 31 9.94 -3.76 7.42
C GLU A 31 10.98 -3.10 6.49
N SER A 32 10.74 -3.16 5.18
CA SER A 32 11.59 -2.51 4.17
C SER A 32 11.60 -0.98 4.29
N SER A 33 10.47 -0.40 4.71
CA SER A 33 10.34 1.04 4.98
C SER A 33 11.17 1.47 6.18
N ASN A 34 11.18 0.66 7.24
CA ASN A 34 12.04 0.90 8.40
C ASN A 34 13.53 0.88 8.00
N LEU A 35 13.93 -0.05 7.11
CA LEU A 35 15.30 -0.13 6.58
C LEU A 35 15.73 1.07 5.72
N ILE A 36 14.79 1.86 5.18
CA ILE A 36 15.08 3.11 4.44
C ILE A 36 14.87 4.37 5.29
N GLY A 37 14.70 4.22 6.60
CA GLY A 37 14.62 5.34 7.54
C GLY A 37 13.22 5.88 7.81
N SER A 38 12.16 5.20 7.36
CA SER A 38 10.80 5.51 7.84
C SER A 38 10.64 5.10 9.31
N GLU A 39 9.86 5.86 10.08
CA GLU A 39 9.33 5.39 11.36
C GLU A 39 8.18 4.43 11.10
N VAL A 40 8.24 3.21 11.66
CA VAL A 40 7.25 2.17 11.41
C VAL A 40 6.64 1.66 12.71
N GLU A 41 5.32 1.66 12.76
CA GLU A 41 4.52 1.07 13.83
C GLU A 41 3.67 -0.07 13.25
N PHE A 42 3.68 -1.23 13.89
CA PHE A 42 2.74 -2.31 13.57
C PHE A 42 1.53 -2.21 14.49
N ALA A 43 0.33 -2.10 13.92
CA ALA A 43 -0.91 -1.94 14.68
C ALA A 43 -1.29 -3.18 15.50
N ILE A 44 -0.74 -4.35 15.16
CA ILE A 44 -0.96 -5.63 15.83
C ILE A 44 0.40 -6.27 16.11
N GLU A 45 0.57 -6.86 17.29
CA GLU A 45 1.80 -7.57 17.62
C GLU A 45 1.90 -8.92 16.92
N LEU A 46 3.14 -9.38 16.72
CA LEU A 46 3.41 -10.68 16.09
C LEU A 46 2.75 -11.80 16.91
N GLY A 47 1.90 -12.61 16.26
CA GLY A 47 1.26 -13.78 16.83
C GLY A 47 -0.11 -13.56 17.51
N GLN A 48 -0.64 -12.33 17.55
CA GLN A 48 -1.90 -12.02 18.26
C GLN A 48 -3.21 -12.43 17.53
N GLY A 49 -3.17 -13.37 16.59
CA GLY A 49 -4.21 -13.51 15.54
C GLY A 49 -5.67 -13.73 15.99
N GLU A 50 -5.93 -14.54 17.02
CA GLU A 50 -7.30 -14.86 17.45
C GLU A 50 -7.85 -13.87 18.51
N ASP A 51 -6.96 -13.14 19.20
CA ASP A 51 -7.27 -12.31 20.38
C ASP A 51 -7.19 -10.81 20.11
N VAL A 52 -7.16 -10.38 18.84
CA VAL A 52 -7.13 -8.95 18.52
C VAL A 52 -8.44 -8.27 18.91
N ASP A 53 -8.42 -7.56 20.03
CA ASP A 53 -9.44 -6.58 20.35
C ASP A 53 -9.18 -5.30 19.57
N GLN A 54 -9.85 -5.15 18.42
CA GLN A 54 -9.70 -3.96 17.58
C GLN A 54 -10.05 -2.64 18.31
N GLY A 55 -10.80 -2.70 19.41
CA GLY A 55 -11.15 -1.54 20.24
C GLY A 55 -10.03 -1.10 21.19
N SER A 56 -9.04 -1.97 21.42
CA SER A 56 -7.87 -1.68 22.26
C SER A 56 -6.73 -0.99 21.51
N ILE A 57 -6.75 -1.01 20.17
CA ILE A 57 -5.75 -0.37 19.31
C ILE A 57 -6.00 1.14 19.32
N ASP A 58 -4.98 1.93 19.67
CA ASP A 58 -5.04 3.39 19.65
C ASP A 58 -4.92 3.96 18.23
N TRP A 59 -5.94 3.71 17.41
CA TRP A 59 -5.96 4.14 16.00
C TRP A 59 -5.75 5.65 15.84
N ARG A 60 -6.30 6.46 16.74
CA ARG A 60 -6.16 7.91 16.67
C ARG A 60 -4.72 8.33 16.97
N GLY A 61 -4.15 7.82 18.07
CA GLY A 61 -2.75 8.10 18.43
C GLY A 61 -1.81 7.68 17.30
N SER A 62 -1.97 6.45 16.82
CA SER A 62 -1.13 5.89 15.76
C SER A 62 -1.32 6.59 14.42
N LEU A 63 -2.52 6.99 13.99
CA LEU A 63 -2.72 7.53 12.63
C LEU A 63 -2.63 9.05 12.53
N SER A 64 -2.77 9.80 13.63
CA SER A 64 -2.76 11.28 13.62
C SER A 64 -1.49 11.93 13.07
N SER A 65 -0.36 11.23 13.12
CA SER A 65 0.95 11.68 12.61
C SER A 65 1.49 10.82 11.47
N ALA A 66 0.74 9.80 11.04
CA ALA A 66 1.19 8.88 10.00
C ALA A 66 1.04 9.51 8.61
N ASN A 67 2.05 9.35 7.75
CA ASN A 67 1.91 9.64 6.33
C ASN A 67 1.08 8.55 5.64
N TRP A 68 1.33 7.30 6.02
CA TRP A 68 0.72 6.13 5.40
C TRP A 68 0.18 5.14 6.42
N LEU A 69 -1.04 4.66 6.17
CA LEU A 69 -1.51 3.35 6.61
C LEU A 69 -1.21 2.35 5.49
N VAL A 70 -0.30 1.39 5.73
CA VAL A 70 -0.03 0.26 4.83
C VAL A 70 -0.84 -0.94 5.31
N VAL A 71 -1.71 -1.47 4.45
CA VAL A 71 -2.66 -2.52 4.86
C VAL A 71 -2.72 -3.64 3.82
N SER A 72 -2.76 -4.90 4.29
CA SER A 72 -2.90 -6.08 3.43
C SER A 72 -4.38 -6.38 3.14
N SER A 73 -4.70 -6.74 1.90
CA SER A 73 -6.03 -7.25 1.52
C SER A 73 -6.39 -8.55 2.24
N SER A 74 -5.40 -9.38 2.59
CA SER A 74 -5.61 -10.66 3.28
C SER A 74 -6.18 -10.49 4.70
N CYS A 75 -5.98 -9.33 5.33
CA CYS A 75 -6.57 -9.05 6.64
C CYS A 75 -8.11 -9.00 6.61
N ALA A 76 -8.71 -8.68 5.45
CA ALA A 76 -10.18 -8.72 5.29
C ALA A 76 -10.74 -10.15 5.42
N LEU A 77 -9.92 -11.17 5.12
CA LEU A 77 -10.26 -12.59 5.21
C LEU A 77 -9.97 -13.21 6.58
N GLY A 78 -9.30 -12.45 7.46
CA GLY A 78 -8.89 -12.89 8.79
C GLY A 78 -10.08 -13.12 9.72
N GLU A 79 -9.75 -13.52 10.94
CA GLU A 79 -10.74 -13.71 11.98
C GLU A 79 -11.46 -12.41 12.35
N LYS A 80 -12.50 -12.52 13.19
CA LYS A 80 -13.36 -11.38 13.54
C LYS A 80 -12.57 -10.17 14.03
N GLY A 81 -11.54 -10.37 14.85
CA GLY A 81 -10.66 -9.32 15.35
C GLY A 81 -9.86 -8.63 14.25
N ILE A 82 -9.13 -9.41 13.43
CA ILE A 82 -8.32 -8.88 12.31
C ILE A 82 -9.19 -8.17 11.27
N ARG A 83 -10.31 -8.78 10.88
CA ARG A 83 -11.25 -8.16 9.94
C ARG A 83 -11.88 -6.89 10.50
N GLY A 84 -12.16 -6.86 11.82
CA GLY A 84 -12.61 -5.68 12.54
C GLY A 84 -11.56 -4.57 12.53
N ALA A 85 -10.31 -4.90 12.84
CA ALA A 85 -9.16 -3.99 12.79
C ALA A 85 -8.94 -3.44 11.38
N TRP A 86 -9.10 -4.26 10.34
CA TRP A 86 -9.01 -3.84 8.94
C TRP A 86 -10.07 -2.81 8.57
N GLY A 87 -11.33 -3.03 8.98
CA GLY A 87 -12.39 -2.06 8.76
C GLY A 87 -12.19 -0.75 9.55
N ALA A 88 -11.68 -0.86 10.79
CA ALA A 88 -11.42 0.29 11.66
C ALA A 88 -10.24 1.13 11.15
N SER A 89 -9.12 0.51 10.77
CA SER A 89 -7.93 1.22 10.32
C SER A 89 -8.22 2.11 9.11
N LEU A 90 -9.01 1.62 8.14
CA LEU A 90 -9.43 2.40 6.97
C LEU A 90 -10.28 3.61 7.36
N ALA A 91 -11.23 3.43 8.28
CA ALA A 91 -12.09 4.52 8.74
C ALA A 91 -11.30 5.58 9.53
N PHE A 92 -10.41 5.16 10.43
CA PHE A 92 -9.57 6.08 11.19
C PHE A 92 -8.51 6.76 10.32
N SER A 93 -7.94 6.07 9.33
CA SER A 93 -6.98 6.68 8.41
C SER A 93 -7.62 7.84 7.65
N GLU A 94 -8.86 7.67 7.18
CA GLU A 94 -9.63 8.73 6.54
C GLU A 94 -9.93 9.90 7.49
N LEU A 95 -10.34 9.61 8.73
CA LEU A 95 -10.67 10.64 9.74
C LEU A 95 -9.46 11.46 10.18
N GLU A 96 -8.31 10.80 10.38
CA GLU A 96 -7.08 11.43 10.88
C GLU A 96 -6.21 11.99 9.73
N GLY A 97 -6.60 11.76 8.47
CA GLY A 97 -5.93 12.31 7.28
C GLY A 97 -4.69 11.55 6.81
N SER A 98 -4.40 10.38 7.39
CA SER A 98 -3.37 9.46 6.90
C SER A 98 -3.82 8.81 5.58
N LYS A 99 -2.90 8.65 4.63
CA LYS A 99 -3.20 8.03 3.34
C LYS A 99 -3.15 6.52 3.44
N THR A 100 -4.11 5.84 2.83
CA THR A 100 -4.10 4.38 2.77
C THR A 100 -3.34 3.88 1.55
N ALA A 101 -2.33 3.04 1.76
CA ALA A 101 -1.71 2.18 0.77
C ALA A 101 -2.22 0.73 0.97
N MET A 102 -3.10 0.28 0.10
CA MET A 102 -3.62 -1.09 0.10
C MET A 102 -2.72 -1.99 -0.74
N VAL A 103 -2.21 -3.06 -0.14
CA VAL A 103 -1.40 -4.07 -0.80
C VAL A 103 -2.27 -5.28 -1.08
N VAL A 104 -2.46 -5.57 -2.36
CA VAL A 104 -3.28 -6.70 -2.83
C VAL A 104 -2.37 -7.81 -3.33
N GLU A 105 -2.39 -8.91 -2.60
CA GLU A 105 -1.73 -10.17 -2.97
C GLU A 105 -2.75 -11.31 -3.03
N VAL A 106 -2.34 -12.42 -3.67
CA VAL A 106 -3.15 -13.63 -3.65
C VAL A 106 -3.13 -14.17 -2.21
N PRO A 107 -4.29 -14.36 -1.57
CA PRO A 107 -4.33 -14.90 -0.21
C PRO A 107 -3.80 -16.33 -0.18
N SER A 108 -3.36 -16.79 1.00
CA SER A 108 -2.87 -18.16 1.22
C SER A 108 -3.85 -19.23 0.73
N ASP A 109 -5.14 -19.02 0.97
CA ASP A 109 -6.22 -19.73 0.29
C ASP A 109 -6.66 -18.97 -0.98
N SER A 110 -6.03 -19.28 -2.10
CA SER A 110 -6.32 -18.64 -3.40
C SER A 110 -7.78 -18.74 -3.85
N ALA A 111 -8.57 -19.71 -3.34
CA ALA A 111 -10.00 -19.81 -3.65
C ALA A 111 -10.79 -18.60 -3.12
N ARG A 112 -10.27 -17.93 -2.09
CA ARG A 112 -10.88 -16.75 -1.46
C ARG A 112 -10.47 -15.44 -2.12
N MET A 113 -9.76 -15.46 -3.25
CA MET A 113 -9.36 -14.24 -3.96
C MET A 113 -10.57 -13.35 -4.32
N ASN A 114 -11.69 -13.93 -4.73
CA ASN A 114 -12.93 -13.17 -5.00
C ASN A 114 -13.45 -12.44 -3.76
N GLU A 115 -13.38 -13.08 -2.60
CA GLU A 115 -13.83 -12.50 -1.33
C GLU A 115 -12.90 -11.36 -0.90
N ALA A 116 -11.58 -11.57 -0.98
CA ALA A 116 -10.58 -10.56 -0.64
C ALA A 116 -10.70 -9.34 -1.57
N TRP A 117 -10.82 -9.59 -2.87
CA TRP A 117 -10.99 -8.52 -3.85
C TRP A 117 -12.31 -7.78 -3.68
N GLY A 118 -13.41 -8.50 -3.43
CA GLY A 118 -14.71 -7.90 -3.12
C GLY A 118 -14.65 -6.93 -1.93
N ALA A 119 -13.97 -7.32 -0.84
CA ALA A 119 -13.77 -6.46 0.31
C ALA A 119 -12.96 -5.19 -0.03
N VAL A 120 -11.92 -5.31 -0.85
CA VAL A 120 -11.16 -4.15 -1.35
C VAL A 120 -12.04 -3.23 -2.19
N ILE A 121 -12.85 -3.77 -3.09
CA ILE A 121 -13.79 -2.99 -3.92
C ILE A 121 -14.79 -2.21 -3.06
N GLU A 122 -15.32 -2.81 -2.00
CA GLU A 122 -16.26 -2.13 -1.09
C GLU A 122 -15.65 -0.88 -0.42
N ARG A 123 -14.33 -0.86 -0.23
CA ARG A 123 -13.59 0.24 0.41
C ARG A 123 -12.70 1.03 -0.53
N ILE A 124 -12.79 0.79 -1.84
CA ILE A 124 -11.80 1.28 -2.82
C ILE A 124 -11.62 2.80 -2.82
N ARG A 125 -12.65 3.56 -2.44
CA ARG A 125 -12.61 5.03 -2.37
C ARG A 125 -11.82 5.58 -1.18
N GLN A 126 -11.57 4.77 -0.16
CA GLN A 126 -10.75 5.13 1.00
C GLN A 126 -9.25 4.89 0.73
N ILE A 127 -8.92 4.31 -0.43
CA ILE A 127 -7.56 3.90 -0.81
C ILE A 127 -6.91 5.03 -1.61
N GLY A 128 -5.77 5.52 -1.12
CA GLY A 128 -4.95 6.52 -1.82
C GLY A 128 -4.00 5.90 -2.85
N VAL A 129 -3.39 4.77 -2.49
CA VAL A 129 -2.51 3.97 -3.34
C VAL A 129 -2.99 2.52 -3.29
N LEU A 130 -3.28 1.93 -4.45
CA LEU A 130 -3.62 0.51 -4.57
C LEU A 130 -2.47 -0.21 -5.29
N TYR A 131 -1.74 -1.04 -4.58
CA TYR A 131 -0.69 -1.89 -5.15
C TYR A 131 -1.23 -3.28 -5.43
N LEU A 132 -1.00 -3.81 -6.62
CA LEU A 132 -1.31 -5.19 -6.98
C LEU A 132 -0.01 -5.94 -7.24
N THR A 133 0.21 -7.06 -6.55
CA THR A 133 1.25 -8.02 -6.97
C THR A 133 0.95 -8.55 -8.37
N ASN A 134 1.98 -8.98 -9.10
CA ASN A 134 1.79 -9.54 -10.44
C ASN A 134 0.84 -10.75 -10.44
N GLU A 135 0.93 -11.59 -9.40
CA GLU A 135 0.03 -12.73 -9.23
C GLU A 135 -1.42 -12.27 -9.01
N ALA A 136 -1.63 -11.25 -8.17
CA ALA A 136 -2.96 -10.67 -7.96
C ALA A 136 -3.51 -10.03 -9.24
N MET A 137 -2.68 -9.37 -10.07
CA MET A 137 -3.12 -8.84 -11.35
C MET A 137 -3.69 -9.94 -12.26
N VAL A 138 -3.02 -11.09 -12.35
CA VAL A 138 -3.49 -12.24 -13.15
C VAL A 138 -4.77 -12.85 -12.59
N ALA A 139 -4.92 -12.88 -11.26
CA ALA A 139 -6.14 -13.39 -10.64
C ALA A 139 -7.31 -12.43 -10.84
N ILE A 140 -7.11 -11.13 -10.60
CA ILE A 140 -8.15 -10.09 -10.70
C ILE A 140 -8.57 -9.86 -12.15
N SER A 141 -7.67 -9.94 -13.12
CA SER A 141 -8.02 -9.81 -14.55
C SER A 141 -9.10 -10.82 -14.98
N LYS A 142 -9.05 -12.05 -14.42
CA LYS A 142 -10.06 -13.09 -14.64
C LYS A 142 -11.39 -12.76 -13.94
N ILE A 143 -11.32 -12.21 -12.73
CA ILE A 143 -12.51 -11.81 -11.93
C ILE A 143 -13.25 -10.67 -12.62
N GLU A 144 -12.51 -9.63 -13.00
CA GLU A 144 -13.01 -8.41 -13.66
C GLU A 144 -13.26 -8.60 -15.17
N LYS A 145 -12.91 -9.77 -15.72
CA LYS A 145 -13.00 -10.09 -17.16
C LYS A 145 -12.37 -8.98 -18.03
N THR A 146 -11.21 -8.50 -17.60
CA THR A 146 -10.48 -7.39 -18.21
C THR A 146 -9.08 -7.88 -18.55
N GLU A 147 -8.51 -7.42 -19.67
CA GLU A 147 -7.14 -7.77 -20.05
C GLU A 147 -6.14 -7.25 -19.02
N SER A 148 -5.13 -8.06 -18.65
CA SER A 148 -4.17 -7.69 -17.59
C SER A 148 -3.48 -6.35 -17.85
N ARG A 149 -3.17 -6.03 -19.11
CA ARG A 149 -2.50 -4.78 -19.53
C ARG A 149 -3.36 -3.51 -19.38
N GLU A 150 -4.67 -3.67 -19.26
CA GLU A 150 -5.64 -2.57 -19.10
C GLU A 150 -6.17 -2.50 -17.67
N LEU A 151 -5.82 -3.49 -16.84
CA LEU A 151 -6.43 -3.71 -15.54
C LEU A 151 -6.21 -2.54 -14.58
N LEU A 152 -4.99 -2.01 -14.46
CA LEU A 152 -4.70 -0.95 -13.50
C LEU A 152 -5.48 0.33 -13.82
N ASP A 153 -5.55 0.71 -15.10
CA ASP A 153 -6.30 1.90 -15.53
C ASP A 153 -7.81 1.72 -15.42
N GLU A 154 -8.33 0.52 -15.69
CA GLU A 154 -9.75 0.20 -15.49
C GLU A 154 -10.14 0.23 -14.00
N ILE A 155 -9.34 -0.40 -13.13
CA ILE A 155 -9.55 -0.34 -11.67
C ILE A 155 -9.51 1.10 -11.20
N ARG A 156 -8.50 1.88 -11.63
CA ARG A 156 -8.36 3.29 -11.25
C ARG A 156 -9.59 4.11 -11.67
N LYS A 157 -10.04 3.97 -12.93
CA LYS A 157 -11.20 4.71 -13.45
C LYS A 157 -12.50 4.34 -12.74
N LYS A 158 -12.79 3.05 -12.60
CA LYS A 158 -14.04 2.55 -11.99
C LYS A 158 -14.07 2.80 -10.48
N GLY A 159 -12.95 2.58 -9.79
CA GLY A 159 -12.81 2.80 -8.35
C GLY A 159 -12.56 4.26 -7.96
N MET A 160 -12.17 5.11 -8.91
CA MET A 160 -11.68 6.47 -8.68
C MET A 160 -10.51 6.53 -7.69
N VAL A 161 -9.66 5.51 -7.72
CA VAL A 161 -8.44 5.46 -6.89
C VAL A 161 -7.45 6.52 -7.41
N PRO A 162 -6.83 7.33 -6.54
CA PRO A 162 -5.85 8.33 -6.98
C PRO A 162 -4.63 7.71 -7.67
N LEU A 163 -4.18 6.54 -7.22
CA LEU A 163 -3.03 5.87 -7.79
C LEU A 163 -3.17 4.35 -7.69
N VAL A 164 -2.96 3.66 -8.82
CA VAL A 164 -2.92 2.19 -8.88
C VAL A 164 -1.59 1.80 -9.51
N CYS A 165 -0.87 0.85 -8.90
CA CYS A 165 0.45 0.45 -9.39
C CYS A 165 0.74 -1.05 -9.17
N SER A 166 1.74 -1.53 -9.91
CA SER A 166 2.35 -2.84 -9.75
C SER A 166 3.85 -2.76 -10.05
N PHE A 167 4.63 -3.71 -9.57
CA PHE A 167 6.05 -3.81 -9.87
C PHE A 167 6.44 -5.25 -10.18
N ASN A 168 7.11 -5.45 -11.31
CA ASN A 168 7.68 -6.74 -11.69
C ASN A 168 9.18 -6.74 -11.41
N PRO A 169 9.64 -7.43 -10.34
CA PRO A 169 11.06 -7.48 -9.99
C PRO A 169 11.91 -8.30 -10.97
N GLY A 170 11.29 -9.20 -11.75
CA GLY A 170 12.00 -9.98 -12.77
C GLY A 170 12.48 -9.14 -13.94
N ASP A 171 11.65 -8.18 -14.36
CA ASP A 171 11.95 -7.25 -15.46
C ASP A 171 12.45 -5.89 -14.97
N GLY A 172 12.32 -5.58 -13.68
CA GLY A 172 12.64 -4.28 -13.10
C GLY A 172 11.70 -3.18 -13.59
N VAL A 173 10.43 -3.51 -13.82
CA VAL A 173 9.45 -2.56 -14.41
C VAL A 173 8.31 -2.29 -13.43
N ALA A 174 8.11 -1.01 -13.12
CA ALA A 174 6.94 -0.53 -12.42
C ALA A 174 5.88 -0.05 -13.41
N GLU A 175 4.62 -0.45 -13.20
CA GLU A 175 3.47 0.07 -13.92
C GLU A 175 2.67 0.97 -12.96
N VAL A 176 2.33 2.17 -13.40
CA VAL A 176 1.56 3.13 -12.59
C VAL A 176 0.45 3.77 -13.42
N SER A 177 -0.74 3.88 -12.85
CA SER A 177 -1.88 4.62 -13.39
C SER A 177 -2.38 5.67 -12.39
N HIS A 178 -2.57 6.91 -12.85
CA HIS A 178 -3.07 8.04 -12.08
C HIS A 178 -3.98 8.96 -12.95
N PRO A 179 -4.69 9.96 -12.39
CA PRO A 179 -5.66 10.77 -13.14
C PRO A 179 -5.13 11.55 -14.35
N LEU A 180 -3.82 11.80 -14.41
CA LEU A 180 -3.17 12.58 -15.47
C LEU A 180 -2.45 11.70 -16.50
N GLY A 181 -2.55 10.38 -16.37
CA GLY A 181 -1.90 9.41 -17.25
C GLY A 181 -1.33 8.23 -16.48
N GLY A 182 -0.59 7.39 -17.17
CA GLY A 182 0.10 6.25 -16.60
C GLY A 182 1.24 5.82 -17.50
N GLY A 183 2.05 4.88 -17.02
CA GLY A 183 3.19 4.40 -17.80
C GLY A 183 3.96 3.29 -17.13
N PHE A 184 4.94 2.80 -17.89
CA PHE A 184 5.92 1.82 -17.45
C PHE A 184 7.23 2.54 -17.15
N PHE A 185 7.82 2.23 -16.01
CA PHE A 185 9.03 2.85 -15.51
C PHE A 185 10.05 1.78 -15.21
N ASN A 186 11.20 1.84 -15.89
CA ASN A 186 12.34 1.00 -15.53
C ASN A 186 12.91 1.46 -14.19
N VAL A 187 13.13 0.51 -13.31
CA VAL A 187 13.78 0.67 -12.02
C VAL A 187 15.17 0.09 -12.16
N GLU A 188 16.19 0.91 -11.92
CA GLU A 188 17.58 0.46 -11.91
C GLU A 188 17.81 -0.43 -10.67
N GLY A 189 18.72 -1.41 -10.76
CA GLY A 189 19.00 -2.33 -9.67
C GLY A 189 18.11 -3.59 -9.62
N ARG A 190 18.30 -4.41 -8.58
CA ARG A 190 17.50 -5.62 -8.31
C ARG A 190 16.91 -5.54 -6.92
N PHE A 191 15.59 -5.37 -6.86
CA PHE A 191 14.84 -5.25 -5.62
C PHE A 191 13.61 -6.14 -5.67
N GLY A 192 13.15 -6.61 -4.51
CA GLY A 192 11.82 -7.22 -4.39
C GLY A 192 10.70 -6.18 -4.42
N GLU A 193 9.47 -6.66 -4.53
CA GLU A 193 8.26 -5.83 -4.53
C GLU A 193 8.16 -4.97 -3.26
N GLU A 194 8.51 -5.55 -2.11
CA GLU A 194 8.48 -4.89 -0.81
C GLU A 194 9.40 -3.67 -0.77
N ARG A 195 10.60 -3.80 -1.33
CA ARG A 195 11.62 -2.74 -1.31
C ARG A 195 11.27 -1.63 -2.29
N TRP A 196 10.75 -1.98 -3.47
CA TRP A 196 10.26 -0.99 -4.42
C TRP A 196 9.10 -0.19 -3.84
N LEU A 197 8.07 -0.86 -3.29
CA LEU A 197 6.88 -0.18 -2.79
C LEU A 197 7.19 0.68 -1.54
N ALA A 198 8.03 0.19 -0.62
CA ALA A 198 8.50 0.99 0.52
C ALA A 198 9.13 2.31 0.05
N GLY A 199 9.97 2.21 -0.98
CA GLY A 199 10.61 3.34 -1.61
C GLY A 199 9.68 4.32 -2.29
N PHE A 200 8.76 3.77 -3.07
CA PHE A 200 7.75 4.51 -3.77
C PHE A 200 6.91 5.36 -2.79
N LEU A 201 6.45 4.77 -1.69
CA LEU A 201 5.69 5.47 -0.66
C LEU A 201 6.52 6.54 0.06
N TRP A 202 7.79 6.24 0.38
CA TRP A 202 8.70 7.21 0.99
C TRP A 202 8.89 8.43 0.08
N ARG A 203 9.20 8.19 -1.19
CA ARG A 203 9.42 9.25 -2.17
C ARG A 203 8.17 10.09 -2.39
N LEU A 204 6.99 9.46 -2.53
CA LEU A 204 5.71 10.18 -2.68
C LEU A 204 5.41 11.12 -1.50
N SER A 205 5.85 10.78 -0.29
CA SER A 205 5.74 11.66 0.89
C SER A 205 6.63 12.90 0.77
N THR A 206 7.78 12.79 0.09
CA THR A 206 8.79 13.86 -0.01
C THR A 206 8.68 14.71 -1.29
N THR A 207 8.22 14.14 -2.41
CA THR A 207 8.22 14.80 -3.73
C THR A 207 6.83 15.29 -4.17
N GLY A 208 5.78 14.91 -3.44
CA GLY A 208 4.40 15.28 -3.74
C GLY A 208 3.72 14.37 -4.77
N HIS A 209 2.43 14.62 -5.01
CA HIS A 209 1.52 13.71 -5.73
C HIS A 209 1.24 14.15 -7.18
N GLY A 210 2.04 15.07 -7.72
CA GLY A 210 1.96 15.49 -9.12
C GLY A 210 2.57 14.43 -10.07
N PRO A 211 2.28 14.47 -11.38
CA PRO A 211 2.78 13.49 -12.35
C PRO A 211 4.30 13.29 -12.30
N SER A 212 5.06 14.39 -12.26
CA SER A 212 6.52 14.33 -12.18
C SER A 212 7.03 13.74 -10.87
N GLY A 213 6.30 13.97 -9.76
CA GLY A 213 6.63 13.38 -8.45
C GLY A 213 6.36 11.88 -8.41
N ILE A 214 5.26 11.44 -9.04
CA ILE A 214 4.90 10.03 -9.19
C ILE A 214 5.92 9.30 -10.08
N GLU A 215 6.25 9.86 -11.25
CA GLU A 215 7.26 9.29 -12.14
C GLU A 215 8.63 9.19 -11.47
N PHE A 216 9.04 10.24 -10.75
CA PHE A 216 10.28 10.23 -9.99
C PHE A 216 10.26 9.17 -8.89
N ALA A 217 9.18 9.06 -8.13
CA ALA A 217 9.02 8.03 -7.12
C ALA A 217 9.07 6.61 -7.72
N ALA A 218 8.40 6.40 -8.86
CA ALA A 218 8.29 5.09 -9.51
C ALA A 218 9.63 4.56 -10.03
N ARG A 219 10.54 5.47 -10.43
CA ARG A 219 11.88 5.16 -10.95
C ARG A 219 12.96 5.05 -9.88
N SER A 220 12.70 5.54 -8.67
CA SER A 220 13.77 5.76 -7.70
C SER A 220 14.36 4.44 -7.21
N GLU A 221 15.68 4.33 -7.32
CA GLU A 221 16.46 3.60 -6.32
C GLU A 221 16.34 4.37 -5.00
N ASN A 222 15.99 3.69 -3.91
CA ASN A 222 15.87 4.36 -2.62
C ASN A 222 17.20 4.95 -2.15
N PRO A 223 17.17 6.00 -1.29
CA PRO A 223 18.39 6.55 -0.67
C PRO A 223 19.23 5.51 0.07
#